data_AF-A0A7T8GKQ1-F1
#
_entry.id   AF-A0A7T8GKQ1-F1
#
_cell.length_a   1.000
_cell.length_b   1.000
_cell.length_c   1.000
_cell.angle_alpha   90.00
_cell.angle_beta   90.00
_cell.angle_gamma   90.00
#
_symmetry.space_group_name_H-M   'P 1'
#
loop_
_entity.id
_entity.type
_entity.pdbx_description
1 polymer ?
#
loop_
_entity_poly.entity_id
_entity_poly.type
_entity_poly.pdbx_seq_one_letter_code
_entity_poly.pdbx_strand_id
1 'polypeptide(L)'
;MYKCYQVRVIYSLRPYVNGTKASDIGDWVDLTRFDKKENATVRDTPLLINIKGCGYPPGVNCAGFIDIYNEIRENDGTFPCYVSELNPWIVLEDYSF
;
A
#
# COMPACT_ATOMS: atom_id res chain seq x y z
N MET A 1 12.11 21.15 5.54
CA MET A 1 12.24 20.05 4.56
C MET A 1 11.16 19.03 4.87
N TYR A 2 10.21 18.81 3.96
CA TYR A 2 9.14 17.82 4.17
C TYR A 2 9.73 16.42 3.99
N LYS A 3 9.59 15.55 5.02
CA LYS A 3 9.96 14.14 4.94
C LYS A 3 8.70 13.33 4.67
N CYS A 4 8.61 12.73 3.49
CA CYS A 4 7.55 11.81 3.12
C CYS A 4 8.14 10.41 3.01
N TYR A 5 7.36 9.40 3.40
CA TYR A 5 7.78 8.01 3.41
C TYR A 5 6.84 7.23 2.50
N GLN A 6 7.38 6.27 1.76
CA GLN A 6 6.59 5.41 0.90
C GLN A 6 6.00 4.27 1.73
N VAL A 7 4.67 4.23 1.86
CA VAL A 7 3.97 3.10 2.50
C VAL A 7 4.04 1.89 1.59
N ARG A 8 4.41 0.73 2.16
CA ARG A 8 4.51 -0.56 1.47
C ARG A 8 3.48 -1.52 2.01
N VAL A 9 2.81 -2.24 1.12
CA VAL A 9 1.65 -3.06 1.45
C VAL A 9 1.72 -4.44 0.82
N ILE A 10 0.95 -5.36 1.39
CA ILE A 10 0.48 -6.58 0.75
C ILE A 10 -1.04 -6.48 0.71
N TYR A 11 -1.67 -7.12 -0.27
CA TYR A 11 -3.13 -7.08 -0.41
C TYR A 11 -3.71 -8.47 -0.61
N SER A 12 -5.01 -8.59 -0.39
CA SER A 12 -5.82 -9.75 -0.76
C SER A 12 -6.85 -9.30 -1.79
N LEU A 13 -7.27 -10.22 -2.66
CA LEU A 13 -8.34 -9.98 -3.64
C LEU A 13 -9.74 -10.12 -3.03
N ARG A 14 -9.82 -10.45 -1.73
CA ARG A 14 -11.09 -10.48 -1.00
C ARG A 14 -11.66 -9.08 -0.88
N PRO A 15 -13.00 -8.92 -0.98
CA PRO A 15 -13.66 -7.67 -0.65
C PRO A 15 -13.30 -7.23 0.77
N TYR A 16 -13.02 -5.94 0.94
CA TYR A 16 -12.72 -5.38 2.25
C TYR A 16 -13.93 -5.48 3.18
N VAL A 17 -13.69 -5.93 4.41
CA VAL A 17 -14.67 -5.95 5.50
C VAL A 17 -14.10 -5.19 6.68
N ASN A 18 -14.87 -4.27 7.24
CA ASN A 18 -14.43 -3.44 8.35
C ASN A 18 -14.14 -4.31 9.59
N GLY A 19 -12.99 -4.08 10.22
CA GLY A 19 -12.54 -4.80 11.41
C GLY A 19 -11.87 -6.16 11.13
N THR A 20 -11.68 -6.55 9.87
CA THR A 20 -10.88 -7.73 9.53
C THR A 20 -9.42 -7.52 9.95
N LYS A 21 -8.87 -8.47 10.69
CA LYS A 21 -7.46 -8.45 11.08
C LYS A 21 -6.57 -9.01 9.99
N ALA A 22 -5.34 -8.51 9.90
CA ALA A 22 -4.41 -8.98 8.90
C ALA A 22 -3.98 -10.44 9.16
N SER A 23 -3.91 -10.84 10.44
CA SER A 23 -3.64 -12.23 10.85
C SER A 23 -4.71 -13.26 10.42
N ASP A 24 -5.96 -12.82 10.19
CA ASP A 24 -7.06 -13.71 9.76
C ASP A 24 -7.06 -13.98 8.25
N ILE A 25 -6.26 -13.24 7.48
CA ILE A 25 -6.14 -13.38 6.03
C ILE A 25 -4.98 -14.31 5.71
N GLY A 26 -5.28 -15.42 5.02
CA GLY A 26 -4.29 -16.41 4.60
C GLY A 26 -3.87 -16.32 3.12
N ASP A 27 -4.57 -15.52 2.32
CA ASP A 27 -4.41 -15.45 0.85
C ASP A 27 -3.86 -14.10 0.38
N TRP A 28 -2.88 -13.59 1.11
CA TRP A 28 -2.10 -12.43 0.69
C TRP A 28 -1.41 -12.70 -0.65
N VAL A 29 -1.49 -11.72 -1.55
CA VAL A 29 -0.80 -11.77 -2.83
C VAL A 29 0.69 -11.54 -2.60
N ASP A 30 1.51 -12.53 -2.95
CA ASP A 30 2.96 -12.44 -2.83
C ASP A 30 3.58 -11.72 -4.04
N LEU A 31 3.84 -10.43 -3.84
CA LEU A 31 4.43 -9.53 -4.83
C LEU A 31 5.95 -9.48 -4.63
N THR A 32 6.59 -10.63 -4.79
CA THR A 32 8.06 -10.72 -4.79
C THR A 32 8.61 -10.17 -6.11
N ARG A 33 9.31 -9.04 -6.05
CA ARG A 33 10.06 -8.49 -7.18
C ARG A 33 11.55 -8.80 -7.01
N PHE A 34 12.16 -9.25 -8.10
CA PHE A 34 13.61 -9.27 -8.25
C PHE A 34 14.03 -8.00 -8.99
N ASP A 35 14.68 -7.06 -8.31
CA ASP A 35 15.33 -5.92 -8.99
C ASP A 35 16.82 -6.20 -9.17
N LYS A 36 17.30 -6.02 -10.41
CA LYS A 36 18.72 -6.18 -10.76
C LYS A 36 19.63 -5.23 -9.96
N LYS A 37 19.10 -4.11 -9.47
CA LYS A 37 19.86 -3.11 -8.71
C LYS A 37 20.15 -3.56 -7.28
N GLU A 38 19.29 -4.37 -6.68
CA GLU A 38 19.35 -4.69 -5.23
C GLU A 38 19.75 -6.13 -4.92
N ASN A 39 19.76 -7.05 -5.91
CA ASN A 39 20.13 -8.47 -5.73
C ASN A 39 19.39 -9.19 -4.58
N ALA A 40 18.33 -8.58 -4.06
CA ALA A 40 17.49 -9.05 -2.99
C ALA A 40 16.05 -9.13 -3.49
N THR A 41 15.34 -10.18 -3.10
CA THR A 41 13.91 -10.28 -3.33
C THR A 41 13.21 -9.29 -2.42
N VAL A 42 12.61 -8.25 -2.99
CA VAL A 42 11.82 -7.29 -2.22
C VAL A 42 10.34 -7.63 -2.41
N ARG A 43 9.65 -7.93 -1.31
CA ARG A 43 8.18 -8.04 -1.28
C ARG A 43 7.62 -6.63 -1.22
N ASP A 44 7.64 -5.94 -2.36
CA ASP A 44 7.41 -4.51 -2.41
C ASP A 44 6.21 -4.16 -3.28
N THR A 45 5.20 -3.57 -2.64
CA THR A 45 4.08 -2.95 -3.34
C THR A 45 3.86 -1.57 -2.75
N PRO A 46 4.23 -0.48 -3.46
CA PRO A 46 3.94 0.86 -2.99
C PRO A 46 2.43 1.09 -2.95
N LEU A 47 1.94 1.58 -1.82
CA LEU A 47 0.63 2.21 -1.78
C LEU A 47 0.74 3.61 -2.40
N LEU A 48 0.09 3.82 -3.52
CA LEU A 48 0.06 5.11 -4.20
C LEU A 48 -1.19 5.88 -3.77
N ILE A 49 -1.01 7.13 -3.35
CA ILE A 49 -2.15 8.02 -3.05
C ILE A 49 -2.98 8.29 -4.31
N ASN A 50 -2.30 8.36 -5.46
CA ASN A 50 -2.95 8.43 -6.75
C ASN A 50 -2.04 7.86 -7.83
N ILE A 51 -2.62 7.63 -9.00
CA ILE A 51 -1.91 7.21 -10.21
C ILE A 51 -1.45 8.41 -11.08
N LYS A 52 -1.85 9.64 -10.73
CA LYS A 52 -1.65 10.85 -11.53
C LYS A 52 -0.36 11.57 -11.11
N GLY A 53 0.72 11.29 -11.83
CA GLY A 53 2.00 11.99 -11.68
C GLY A 53 2.99 11.22 -10.80
N CYS A 54 4.11 11.87 -10.48
CA CYS A 54 5.16 11.29 -9.66
C CYS A 54 5.25 11.99 -8.29
N GLY A 55 5.26 11.19 -7.23
CA GLY A 55 5.44 11.66 -5.85
C GLY A 55 4.14 11.97 -5.11
N TYR A 56 4.30 12.40 -3.86
CA TYR A 56 3.19 12.78 -2.98
C TYR A 56 2.61 14.14 -3.43
N PRO A 57 1.29 14.27 -3.58
CA PRO A 57 0.67 15.56 -3.90
C PRO A 57 1.03 16.62 -2.85
N PRO A 58 1.25 17.89 -3.25
CA PRO A 58 1.67 18.95 -2.33
C PRO A 58 0.64 19.28 -1.24
N GLY A 59 -0.63 18.91 -1.42
CA GLY A 59 -1.68 19.06 -0.42
C GLY A 59 -1.72 17.95 0.64
N VAL A 60 -0.94 16.88 0.49
CA VAL A 60 -0.93 15.76 1.44
C VAL A 60 -0.04 16.09 2.64
N ASN A 61 -0.61 15.99 3.83
CA ASN A 61 0.17 16.01 5.06
C ASN A 61 0.88 14.65 5.24
N CYS A 62 2.14 14.57 4.80
CA CYS A 62 2.91 13.33 4.82
C CYS A 62 3.02 12.71 6.22
N ALA A 63 3.13 13.51 7.29
CA ALA A 63 3.21 12.99 8.65
C ALA A 63 1.89 12.32 9.05
N GLY A 64 0.77 13.04 8.90
CA GLY A 64 -0.56 12.50 9.21
C GLY A 64 -0.91 11.28 8.35
N PHE A 65 -0.49 11.26 7.08
CA PHE A 65 -0.66 10.11 6.20
C PHE A 65 -0.01 8.85 6.78
N ILE A 66 1.24 8.95 7.23
CA ILE A 66 1.99 7.81 7.76
C ILE A 66 1.42 7.35 9.10
N ASP A 67 1.00 8.27 9.95
CA ASP A 67 0.43 7.96 11.25
C ASP A 67 -0.80 7.06 11.13
N ILE A 68 -1.66 7.30 10.12
CA ILE A 68 -2.83 6.45 9.83
C ILE A 68 -2.41 5.00 9.57
N TYR A 69 -1.45 4.77 8.67
CA TYR A 69 -1.02 3.42 8.31
C TYR A 69 -0.19 2.74 9.40
N ASN A 70 0.54 3.52 10.21
CA ASN A 70 1.21 2.99 11.39
C ASN A 70 0.21 2.49 12.42
N GLU A 71 -0.84 3.27 12.72
CA GLU A 71 -1.89 2.87 13.65
C GLU A 71 -2.61 1.60 13.17
N ILE A 72 -2.93 1.51 11.87
CA ILE A 72 -3.54 0.31 11.29
C ILE A 72 -2.60 -0.90 11.46
N ARG A 73 -1.30 -0.74 11.16
CA ARG A 73 -0.32 -1.83 11.29
C ARG A 73 -0.15 -2.29 12.74
N GLU A 74 -0.06 -1.36 13.68
CA GLU A 74 0.13 -1.67 15.10
C GLU A 74 -1.08 -2.40 15.70
N ASN A 75 -2.28 -2.13 15.17
CA ASN A 75 -3.52 -2.78 15.58
C ASN A 75 -3.86 -4.05 14.78
N ASP A 76 -2.94 -4.57 13.97
CA ASP A 76 -3.17 -5.72 13.08
C ASP A 76 -4.40 -5.52 12.17
N GLY A 77 -4.66 -4.27 11.77
CA GLY A 77 -5.82 -3.88 10.99
C GLY A 77 -5.62 -4.03 9.48
N THR A 78 -6.74 -3.99 8.76
CA THR A 78 -6.78 -3.92 7.29
C THR A 78 -7.53 -2.67 6.85
N PHE A 79 -7.30 -2.26 5.60
CA PHE A 79 -7.94 -1.08 5.00
C PHE A 79 -8.31 -1.36 3.54
N PRO A 80 -9.32 -0.65 2.98
CA PRO A 80 -9.74 -0.86 1.60
C PRO A 80 -8.67 -0.39 0.60
N CYS A 81 -8.33 -1.31 -0.30
CA CYS A 81 -7.51 -1.19 -1.51
C CYS A 81 -8.25 -0.87 -2.82
N TYR A 82 -7.63 -0.18 -3.78
CA TYR A 82 -7.80 -0.54 -5.19
C TYR A 82 -6.53 -1.19 -5.72
N VAL A 83 -6.69 -2.27 -6.49
CA VAL A 83 -5.58 -2.99 -7.11
C VAL A 83 -5.82 -3.12 -8.60
N SER A 84 -4.76 -3.04 -9.40
CA SER A 84 -4.89 -3.23 -10.84
C SER A 84 -4.90 -4.71 -11.21
N GLU A 85 -5.92 -5.13 -11.96
CA GLU A 85 -6.04 -6.49 -12.51
C GLU A 85 -4.95 -6.79 -13.56
N LEU A 86 -4.44 -5.75 -14.23
CA LEU A 86 -3.42 -5.89 -15.28
C LEU A 86 -1.99 -5.78 -14.75
N ASN A 87 -1.80 -5.00 -13.69
CA ASN A 87 -0.49 -4.74 -13.11
C ASN A 87 -0.58 -4.85 -11.58
N PRO A 88 -0.25 -6.02 -11.01
CA PRO A 88 -0.44 -6.27 -9.58
C PRO A 88 0.45 -5.39 -8.69
N TRP A 89 1.42 -4.68 -9.25
CA TRP A 89 2.29 -3.74 -8.54
C TRP A 89 1.64 -2.38 -8.28
N ILE A 90 0.44 -2.14 -8.82
CA ILE A 90 -0.29 -0.88 -8.68
C ILE A 90 -1.38 -1.10 -7.64
N VAL A 91 -1.16 -0.50 -6.47
CA VAL A 91 -2.15 -0.42 -5.39
C VAL A 91 -2.40 1.04 -5.08
N LEU A 92 -3.66 1.43 -5.06
CA LEU A 92 -4.10 2.79 -4.83
C LEU A 92 -4.90 2.87 -3.54
N GLU A 93 -4.69 3.95 -2.78
CA GLU A 93 -5.54 4.31 -1.65
C GLU A 93 -6.92 4.75 -2.14
N ASP A 94 -6.94 5.62 -3.14
CA ASP A 94 -8.16 6.14 -3.75
C ASP A 94 -8.10 6.06 -5.28
N TYR A 95 -9.27 5.86 -5.89
CA TYR A 95 -9.44 5.79 -7.33
C TYR A 95 -10.48 6.79 -7.80
N SER A 96 -10.04 8.04 -7.98
CA SER A 96 -10.82 9.11 -8.61
C SER A 96 -10.38 9.32 -10.07
N PHE A 97 -11.30 9.11 -11.03
CA PHE A 97 -11.08 9.39 -12.46
C PHE A 97 -11.06 10.89 -12.75
#